data_AF-A0A3B8NIM5-F1
#
_entry.id   AF-A0A3B8NIM5-F1
#
_cell.length_a   1.000
_cell.length_b   1.000
_cell.length_c   1.000
_cell.angle_alpha   90.00
_cell.angle_beta   90.00
_cell.angle_gamma   90.00
#
_symmetry.space_group_name_H-M   'P 1'
#
loop_
_entity.id
_entity.type
_entity.pdbx_description
1 polymer ?
#
loop_
_entity_poly.entity_id
_entity_poly.type
_entity_poly.pdbx_seq_one_letter_code
_entity_poly.pdbx_strand_id
1 'polypeptide(L)'
;MSNGAVTWTGNAGTNIFDGGNYSGLADGFTLGPNVTVEDNITFSNATVTIPQVSAQQRFQVASGFTMTVDGSNFSLSGGSNDGIGGAPGSRLPAGPAGPTLNIINGSSLEAFFIVNGVQMNVDGTSSVTLGGAGNPVNISSINLDTGATLSFTRETIAQFNTEHLSKITINGVAAEEGLNFTIAALGAGGSTITAIPEPSAGLLGAIGCILLFLRRRR
;
A
#
# COMPACT_ATOMS: atom_id res chain seq x y z
N MET A 1 28.95 -3.49 -8.74
CA MET A 1 28.61 -2.58 -9.85
C MET A 1 27.25 -2.02 -9.49
N SER A 2 27.10 -0.69 -9.34
CA SER A 2 25.78 -0.10 -9.15
C SER A 2 25.08 -0.14 -10.50
N ASN A 3 24.10 -1.02 -10.67
CA ASN A 3 23.15 -0.84 -11.76
C ASN A 3 22.46 0.52 -11.54
N GLY A 4 22.27 1.29 -12.61
CA GLY A 4 21.46 2.51 -12.52
C GLY A 4 20.06 2.15 -12.02
N ALA A 5 19.41 3.05 -11.27
CA ALA A 5 18.06 2.81 -10.76
C ALA A 5 17.12 2.31 -11.87
N VAL A 6 16.36 1.25 -11.61
CA VAL A 6 15.40 0.72 -12.57
C VAL A 6 14.24 1.69 -12.67
N THR A 7 13.88 2.07 -13.89
CA THR A 7 12.76 3.01 -14.12
C THR A 7 11.79 2.46 -15.13
N TRP A 8 10.50 2.63 -14.83
CA TRP A 8 9.43 2.36 -15.78
C TRP A 8 9.45 3.40 -16.92
N THR A 9 9.42 2.91 -18.14
CA THR A 9 9.35 3.69 -19.38
C THR A 9 7.99 3.57 -20.07
N GLY A 10 7.30 2.44 -19.91
CA GLY A 10 6.02 2.17 -20.57
C GLY A 10 6.12 2.01 -22.10
N ASN A 11 7.33 1.80 -22.64
CA ASN A 11 7.57 1.78 -24.09
C ASN A 11 6.93 0.58 -24.82
N ALA A 12 6.73 -0.55 -24.12
CA ALA A 12 6.12 -1.76 -24.66
C ALA A 12 4.62 -1.88 -24.32
N GLY A 13 4.08 -0.97 -23.51
CA GLY A 13 2.68 -0.94 -23.10
C GLY A 13 2.51 -0.70 -21.60
N THR A 14 1.48 -1.29 -21.01
CA THR A 14 1.11 -1.06 -19.60
C THR A 14 1.34 -2.29 -18.71
N ASN A 15 1.76 -3.44 -19.25
CA ASN A 15 1.92 -4.67 -18.46
C ASN A 15 3.14 -4.58 -17.52
N ILE A 16 2.91 -4.67 -16.20
CA ILE A 16 3.96 -4.61 -15.18
C ILE A 16 5.04 -5.70 -15.34
N PHE A 17 4.69 -6.86 -15.92
CA PHE A 17 5.59 -8.00 -16.09
C PHE A 17 6.41 -7.94 -17.37
N ASP A 18 6.16 -6.97 -18.25
CA ASP A 18 6.90 -6.84 -19.51
C ASP A 18 8.20 -6.06 -19.29
N GLY A 19 9.33 -6.75 -19.40
CA GLY A 19 10.67 -6.17 -19.25
C GLY A 19 10.97 -5.04 -20.24
N GLY A 20 10.28 -4.99 -21.39
CA GLY A 20 10.40 -3.90 -22.36
C GLY A 20 9.89 -2.55 -21.85
N ASN A 21 9.15 -2.54 -20.74
CA ASN A 21 8.69 -1.33 -20.08
C ASN A 21 9.70 -0.76 -19.06
N TYR A 22 10.90 -1.31 -18.95
CA TYR A 22 11.87 -0.88 -17.95
C TYR A 22 13.21 -0.53 -18.58
N SER A 23 13.86 0.50 -18.03
CA SER A 23 15.28 0.76 -18.25
C SER A 23 16.06 0.46 -16.97
N GLY A 24 17.33 0.06 -17.10
CA GLY A 24 18.19 -0.26 -15.95
C GLY A 24 18.09 -1.69 -15.43
N LEU A 25 17.22 -2.54 -16.00
CA LEU A 25 17.25 -3.98 -15.70
C LEU A 25 18.62 -4.57 -16.08
N ALA A 26 19.11 -5.52 -15.29
CA ALA A 26 20.39 -6.17 -15.53
C ALA A 26 20.42 -6.89 -16.89
N ASP A 27 21.59 -6.91 -17.55
CA ASP A 27 21.74 -7.56 -18.84
C ASP A 27 21.34 -9.05 -18.78
N GLY A 28 20.47 -9.47 -19.71
CA GLY A 28 19.94 -10.84 -19.75
C GLY A 28 18.87 -11.14 -18.70
N PHE A 29 18.50 -10.19 -17.85
CA PHE A 29 17.39 -10.37 -16.92
C PHE A 29 16.06 -10.46 -17.67
N THR A 30 15.32 -11.54 -17.43
CA THR A 30 13.98 -11.74 -17.98
C THR A 30 12.97 -11.51 -16.87
N LEU A 31 12.30 -10.35 -16.91
CA LEU A 31 11.24 -10.02 -15.97
C LEU A 31 10.03 -10.95 -16.16
N GLY A 32 9.33 -11.23 -15.06
CA GLY A 32 8.10 -12.01 -15.09
C GLY A 32 7.48 -12.17 -13.70
N PRO A 33 6.33 -12.88 -13.61
CA PRO A 33 5.68 -13.14 -12.33
C PRO A 33 6.57 -13.94 -11.38
N ASN A 34 6.64 -13.53 -10.11
CA ASN A 34 7.52 -14.08 -9.06
C ASN A 34 9.03 -14.06 -9.38
N VAL A 35 9.47 -13.40 -10.44
CA VAL A 35 10.90 -13.18 -10.70
C VAL A 35 11.35 -11.98 -9.88
N THR A 36 12.35 -12.17 -9.01
CA THR A 36 12.85 -11.10 -8.12
C THR A 36 13.59 -10.04 -8.92
N VAL A 37 13.16 -8.79 -8.80
CA VAL A 37 13.99 -7.63 -9.15
C VAL A 37 14.83 -7.25 -7.93
N GLU A 38 16.14 -7.22 -8.09
CA GLU A 38 17.12 -6.86 -7.06
C GLU A 38 17.62 -5.41 -7.24
N ASP A 39 16.68 -4.48 -7.42
CA ASP A 39 16.97 -3.05 -7.55
C ASP A 39 15.78 -2.21 -7.08
N ASN A 40 16.03 -0.94 -6.82
CA ASN A 40 14.98 0.05 -6.63
C ASN A 40 14.29 0.32 -7.98
N ILE A 41 12.97 0.44 -7.94
CA ILE A 41 12.15 0.66 -9.12
C ILE A 41 11.34 1.93 -8.95
N THR A 42 11.37 2.84 -9.94
CA THR A 42 10.54 4.04 -9.95
C THR A 42 9.57 4.04 -11.12
N PHE A 43 8.30 4.30 -10.81
CA PHE A 43 7.22 4.58 -11.76
C PHE A 43 6.85 6.04 -11.56
N SER A 44 7.07 6.88 -12.58
CA SER A 44 6.75 8.31 -12.52
C SER A 44 5.76 8.67 -13.62
N ASN A 45 4.63 9.26 -13.26
CA ASN A 45 3.56 9.63 -14.18
C ASN A 45 3.11 8.49 -15.10
N ALA A 46 3.10 7.26 -14.56
CA ALA A 46 2.91 6.04 -15.32
C ALA A 46 1.45 5.56 -15.28
N THR A 47 1.05 4.88 -16.36
CA THR A 47 -0.15 4.02 -16.37
C THR A 47 0.31 2.57 -16.45
N VAL A 48 0.01 1.79 -15.42
CA VAL A 48 0.46 0.41 -15.28
C VAL A 48 -0.73 -0.50 -15.04
N THR A 49 -0.66 -1.71 -15.58
CA THR A 49 -1.63 -2.77 -15.36
C THR A 49 -0.94 -3.99 -14.77
N ILE A 50 -1.61 -4.61 -13.80
CA ILE A 50 -1.29 -5.94 -13.31
C ILE A 50 -2.26 -6.89 -14.02
N PRO A 51 -1.84 -7.59 -15.09
CA PRO A 51 -2.72 -8.49 -15.82
C PRO A 51 -2.93 -9.80 -15.08
N GLN A 52 -4.01 -10.50 -15.41
CA GLN A 52 -4.20 -11.89 -14.98
C GLN A 52 -3.10 -12.77 -15.59
N VAL A 53 -2.35 -13.44 -14.72
CA VAL A 53 -1.40 -14.49 -15.13
C VAL A 53 -1.84 -15.88 -14.67
N SER A 54 -1.06 -16.91 -14.98
CA SER A 54 -1.40 -18.28 -14.59
C SER A 54 -1.20 -18.48 -13.09
N ALA A 55 -2.25 -18.99 -12.43
CA ALA A 55 -2.34 -19.04 -10.97
C ALA A 55 -2.18 -17.63 -10.34
N GLN A 56 -2.17 -17.58 -9.01
CA GLN A 56 -2.02 -16.34 -8.28
C GLN A 56 -0.52 -16.04 -8.06
N GLN A 57 -0.04 -14.93 -8.59
CA GLN A 57 1.37 -14.52 -8.63
C GLN A 57 1.56 -13.09 -8.12
N ARG A 58 2.82 -12.65 -8.02
CA ARG A 58 3.16 -11.28 -7.65
C ARG A 58 4.24 -10.67 -8.54
N PHE A 59 4.18 -9.35 -8.70
CA PHE A 59 5.36 -8.58 -9.07
C PHE A 59 6.31 -8.54 -7.87
N GLN A 60 7.54 -9.02 -8.06
CA GLN A 60 8.43 -9.34 -6.95
C GLN A 60 9.66 -8.43 -6.90
N VAL A 61 9.87 -7.78 -5.76
CA VAL A 61 11.06 -6.97 -5.48
C VAL A 61 11.76 -7.52 -4.24
N ALA A 62 13.10 -7.55 -4.27
CA ALA A 62 13.89 -8.07 -3.17
C ALA A 62 13.81 -7.24 -1.88
N SER A 63 14.15 -7.88 -0.76
CA SER A 63 14.34 -7.21 0.52
C SER A 63 15.40 -6.11 0.44
N GLY A 64 15.18 -4.99 1.14
CA GLY A 64 16.10 -3.86 1.16
C GLY A 64 16.01 -2.92 -0.04
N PHE A 65 15.14 -3.22 -1.01
CA PHE A 65 14.86 -2.36 -2.16
C PHE A 65 13.47 -1.71 -2.05
N THR A 66 13.31 -0.63 -2.80
CA THR A 66 12.11 0.21 -2.81
C THR A 66 11.47 0.23 -4.18
N MET A 67 10.16 0.00 -4.22
CA MET A 67 9.30 0.32 -5.35
C MET A 67 8.60 1.66 -5.06
N THR A 68 8.78 2.65 -5.93
CA THR A 68 8.15 3.97 -5.80
C THR A 68 7.15 4.19 -6.92
N VAL A 69 5.90 4.42 -6.55
CA VAL A 69 4.78 4.77 -7.41
C VAL A 69 4.51 6.27 -7.19
N ASP A 70 4.91 7.09 -8.16
CA ASP A 70 4.94 8.54 -8.07
C ASP A 70 4.07 9.16 -9.18
N GLY A 71 3.00 9.87 -8.79
CA GLY A 71 2.01 10.42 -9.71
C GLY A 71 1.43 9.41 -10.71
N SER A 72 1.37 8.13 -10.33
CA SER A 72 1.11 7.01 -11.23
C SER A 72 -0.18 6.27 -10.89
N ASN A 73 -0.77 5.62 -11.90
CA ASN A 73 -2.00 4.84 -11.77
C ASN A 73 -1.75 3.38 -12.12
N PHE A 74 -2.02 2.50 -11.17
CA PHE A 74 -1.95 1.05 -11.33
C PHE A 74 -3.36 0.46 -11.26
N SER A 75 -3.71 -0.38 -12.22
CA SER A 75 -5.00 -1.08 -12.25
C SER A 75 -4.85 -2.59 -12.45
N LEU A 76 -5.82 -3.36 -11.95
CA LEU A 76 -5.94 -4.77 -12.30
C LEU A 76 -6.56 -4.89 -13.70
N SER A 77 -6.06 -5.81 -14.53
CA SER A 77 -6.62 -6.05 -15.86
C SER A 77 -6.89 -7.53 -16.13
N GLY A 78 -7.85 -7.82 -17.03
CA GLY A 78 -8.19 -9.19 -17.40
C GLY A 78 -8.76 -10.04 -16.26
N GLY A 79 -9.32 -9.41 -15.22
CA GLY A 79 -9.80 -10.11 -14.02
C GLY A 79 -8.69 -10.57 -13.07
N SER A 80 -7.51 -9.93 -13.15
CA SER A 80 -6.32 -10.28 -12.37
C SER A 80 -6.62 -10.52 -10.90
N ASN A 81 -6.07 -11.61 -10.39
CA ASN A 81 -6.02 -11.91 -8.97
C ASN A 81 -4.59 -11.81 -8.40
N ASP A 82 -3.71 -11.07 -9.07
CA ASP A 82 -2.28 -10.97 -8.78
C ASP A 82 -1.94 -9.75 -7.92
N GLY A 83 -0.76 -9.79 -7.28
CA GLY A 83 -0.36 -8.81 -6.28
C GLY A 83 1.05 -8.26 -6.46
N ILE A 84 1.53 -7.60 -5.41
CA ILE A 84 2.91 -7.13 -5.26
C ILE A 84 3.51 -7.84 -4.04
N GLY A 85 4.80 -8.20 -4.07
CA GLY A 85 5.40 -8.76 -2.86
C GLY A 85 6.89 -8.95 -2.87
N GLY A 86 7.38 -9.43 -1.74
CA GLY A 86 8.77 -9.85 -1.58
C GLY A 86 9.05 -11.26 -2.08
N ALA A 87 10.34 -11.60 -2.12
CA ALA A 87 10.80 -12.97 -2.31
C ALA A 87 10.26 -13.90 -1.18
N PRO A 88 10.03 -15.20 -1.47
CA PRO A 88 9.58 -16.16 -0.46
C PRO A 88 10.46 -16.14 0.81
N GLY A 89 9.83 -16.20 1.98
CA GLY A 89 10.52 -16.18 3.28
C GLY A 89 10.62 -14.80 3.94
N SER A 90 10.41 -13.72 3.19
CA SER A 90 10.28 -12.36 3.75
C SER A 90 8.99 -12.24 4.55
N ARG A 91 9.05 -11.64 5.74
CA ARG A 91 7.89 -11.52 6.64
C ARG A 91 7.95 -10.36 7.63
N LEU A 92 6.81 -9.68 7.78
CA LEU A 92 6.56 -8.66 8.81
C LEU A 92 5.40 -9.07 9.74
N PRO A 93 5.41 -8.64 11.02
CA PRO A 93 6.50 -7.91 11.70
C PRO A 93 7.65 -8.83 12.14
N ALA A 94 7.44 -10.15 12.09
CA ALA A 94 8.33 -11.13 12.68
C ALA A 94 9.30 -11.74 11.66
N GLY A 95 10.29 -11.01 11.14
CA GLY A 95 11.36 -11.57 10.30
C GLY A 95 11.98 -10.57 9.34
N PRO A 96 12.72 -11.03 8.31
CA PRO A 96 13.31 -10.13 7.34
C PRO A 96 12.20 -9.44 6.54
N ALA A 97 12.21 -8.11 6.53
CA ALA A 97 11.30 -7.34 5.71
C ALA A 97 11.44 -7.71 4.22
N GLY A 98 10.37 -7.61 3.46
CA GLY A 98 10.39 -7.62 2.01
C GLY A 98 10.76 -6.24 1.46
N PRO A 99 10.22 -5.84 0.31
CA PRO A 99 10.46 -4.52 -0.25
C PRO A 99 9.66 -3.44 0.48
N THR A 100 10.14 -2.21 0.39
CA THR A 100 9.34 -1.02 0.68
C THR A 100 8.55 -0.62 -0.57
N LEU A 101 7.27 -0.30 -0.42
CA LEU A 101 6.40 0.16 -1.50
C LEU A 101 5.83 1.53 -1.16
N ASN A 102 6.30 2.57 -1.84
CA ASN A 102 5.87 3.95 -1.60
C ASN A 102 4.85 4.37 -2.66
N ILE A 103 3.68 4.83 -2.24
CA ILE A 103 2.60 5.33 -3.09
C ILE A 103 2.44 6.83 -2.78
N ILE A 104 2.88 7.68 -3.71
CA ILE A 104 3.08 9.11 -3.44
C ILE A 104 2.57 10.01 -4.59
N ASN A 105 2.42 11.29 -4.28
CA ASN A 105 2.11 12.39 -5.21
C ASN A 105 0.84 12.15 -6.04
N GLY A 106 -0.26 11.79 -5.37
CA GLY A 106 -1.56 11.57 -6.00
C GLY A 106 -1.68 10.25 -6.74
N SER A 107 -0.85 9.26 -6.39
CA SER A 107 -0.88 7.95 -7.02
C SER A 107 -2.10 7.14 -6.63
N SER A 108 -2.52 6.24 -7.52
CA SER A 108 -3.51 5.20 -7.22
C SER A 108 -2.93 3.82 -7.50
N LEU A 109 -3.09 2.91 -6.54
CA LEU A 109 -2.67 1.51 -6.69
C LEU A 109 -3.85 0.56 -6.49
N GLU A 110 -4.22 -0.16 -7.53
CA GLU A 110 -5.05 -1.36 -7.43
C GLU A 110 -4.16 -2.61 -7.55
N ALA A 111 -4.27 -3.50 -6.57
CA ALA A 111 -3.64 -4.82 -6.57
C ALA A 111 -4.59 -5.84 -5.93
N PHE A 112 -4.43 -7.14 -6.19
CA PHE A 112 -5.26 -8.11 -5.50
C PHE A 112 -4.79 -8.33 -4.05
N PHE A 113 -3.48 -8.33 -3.82
CA PHE A 113 -2.88 -8.48 -2.49
C PHE A 113 -1.47 -7.86 -2.44
N ILE A 114 -0.98 -7.68 -1.22
CA ILE A 114 0.44 -7.57 -0.91
C ILE A 114 0.90 -8.75 -0.05
N VAL A 115 2.11 -9.27 -0.31
CA VAL A 115 2.61 -10.47 0.38
C VAL A 115 4.10 -10.47 0.63
N ASN A 116 4.55 -11.30 1.57
CA ASN A 116 5.96 -11.55 1.86
C ASN A 116 6.72 -10.28 2.29
N GLY A 117 6.28 -9.69 3.40
CA GLY A 117 7.03 -8.65 4.10
C GLY A 117 6.97 -7.27 3.46
N VAL A 118 6.00 -6.97 2.60
CA VAL A 118 5.87 -5.63 2.03
C VAL A 118 5.62 -4.63 3.15
N GLN A 119 6.43 -3.57 3.17
CA GLN A 119 6.13 -2.37 3.95
C GLN A 119 5.60 -1.31 2.98
N MET A 120 4.29 -1.11 2.95
CA MET A 120 3.66 -0.11 2.10
C MET A 120 3.52 1.21 2.85
N ASN A 121 3.89 2.32 2.22
CA ASN A 121 3.64 3.68 2.70
C ASN A 121 2.77 4.42 1.68
N VAL A 122 1.68 5.02 2.13
CA VAL A 122 0.74 5.75 1.27
C VAL A 122 0.64 7.18 1.76
N ASP A 123 0.98 8.14 0.90
CA ASP A 123 0.91 9.55 1.28
C ASP A 123 -0.54 10.07 1.34
N GLY A 124 -0.72 11.23 1.97
CA GLY A 124 -2.02 11.84 2.21
C GLY A 124 -2.82 12.23 0.96
N THR A 125 -2.21 12.13 -0.22
CA THR A 125 -2.83 12.46 -1.51
C THR A 125 -3.17 11.22 -2.34
N SER A 126 -2.71 10.05 -1.91
CA SER A 126 -2.76 8.81 -2.68
C SER A 126 -3.82 7.83 -2.16
N SER A 127 -4.11 6.82 -2.99
CA SER A 127 -5.08 5.78 -2.66
C SER A 127 -4.60 4.39 -3.04
N VAL A 128 -5.02 3.40 -2.25
CA VAL A 128 -4.76 1.98 -2.50
C VAL A 128 -6.06 1.20 -2.44
N THR A 129 -6.25 0.25 -3.36
CA THR A 129 -7.36 -0.70 -3.38
C THR A 129 -6.81 -2.13 -3.46
N LEU A 130 -7.20 -2.96 -2.49
CA LEU A 130 -6.87 -4.38 -2.44
C LEU A 130 -8.10 -5.24 -2.79
N GLY A 131 -7.95 -6.04 -3.85
CA GLY A 131 -9.04 -6.82 -4.46
C GLY A 131 -9.28 -8.21 -3.85
N GLY A 132 -8.34 -8.71 -3.05
CA GLY A 132 -8.33 -10.07 -2.52
C GLY A 132 -9.27 -10.27 -1.33
N ALA A 133 -9.75 -11.50 -1.19
CA ALA A 133 -10.50 -11.96 -0.02
C ALA A 133 -9.60 -12.77 0.94
N GLY A 134 -10.01 -12.90 2.20
CA GLY A 134 -9.23 -13.52 3.26
C GLY A 134 -8.12 -12.59 3.73
N ASN A 135 -6.92 -12.78 3.18
CA ASN A 135 -5.72 -12.08 3.66
C ASN A 135 -5.01 -11.23 2.58
N PRO A 136 -5.60 -10.15 2.07
CA PRO A 136 -4.94 -9.29 1.09
C PRO A 136 -3.71 -8.53 1.63
N VAL A 137 -3.55 -8.39 2.96
CA VAL A 137 -2.34 -7.85 3.61
C VAL A 137 -1.58 -8.99 4.25
N ASN A 138 -1.01 -9.86 3.42
CA ASN A 138 -0.45 -11.12 3.90
C ASN A 138 1.00 -10.93 4.35
N ILE A 139 1.27 -11.15 5.65
CA ILE A 139 2.64 -11.12 6.19
C ILE A 139 3.35 -9.77 5.87
N SER A 140 2.56 -8.69 5.80
CA SER A 140 2.94 -7.36 5.31
C SER A 140 2.28 -6.30 6.22
N SER A 141 2.70 -5.04 6.08
CA SER A 141 2.16 -3.92 6.85
C SER A 141 1.96 -2.69 5.97
N ILE A 142 1.02 -1.83 6.35
CA ILE A 142 0.72 -0.59 5.65
C ILE A 142 0.79 0.59 6.64
N ASN A 143 1.51 1.64 6.26
CA ASN A 143 1.44 2.94 6.89
C ASN A 143 0.69 3.92 5.98
N LEU A 144 -0.27 4.64 6.54
CA LEU A 144 -1.04 5.67 5.86
C LEU A 144 -0.71 7.03 6.47
N ASP A 145 -0.38 7.99 5.63
CA ASP A 145 -0.33 9.39 6.07
C ASP A 145 -1.75 9.96 6.11
N THR A 146 -1.96 10.97 6.97
CA THR A 146 -3.25 11.65 7.06
C THR A 146 -3.75 12.13 5.68
N GLY A 147 -4.97 11.75 5.32
CA GLY A 147 -5.58 12.00 4.00
C GLY A 147 -5.59 10.78 3.07
N ALA A 148 -4.68 9.82 3.29
CA ALA A 148 -4.60 8.62 2.47
C ALA A 148 -5.86 7.75 2.61
N THR A 149 -6.17 7.02 1.55
CA THR A 149 -7.28 6.05 1.56
C THR A 149 -6.81 4.65 1.24
N LEU A 150 -7.35 3.67 1.95
CA LEU A 150 -7.11 2.24 1.71
C LEU A 150 -8.46 1.54 1.63
N SER A 151 -8.73 0.90 0.49
CA SER A 151 -9.97 0.17 0.24
C SER A 151 -9.72 -1.32 0.11
N PHE A 152 -10.63 -2.12 0.65
CA PHE A 152 -10.74 -3.55 0.45
C PHE A 152 -12.06 -3.83 -0.25
N THR A 153 -12.03 -4.41 -1.44
CA THR A 153 -13.28 -4.63 -2.20
C THR A 153 -14.05 -5.88 -1.73
N ARG A 154 -13.38 -6.77 -0.99
CA ARG A 154 -13.92 -8.06 -0.55
C ARG A 154 -13.68 -8.38 0.93
N GLU A 155 -13.36 -7.36 1.73
CA GLU A 155 -13.30 -7.45 3.18
C GLU A 155 -14.29 -6.46 3.79
N THR A 156 -15.33 -6.98 4.44
CA THR A 156 -16.26 -6.17 5.24
C THR A 156 -15.52 -5.50 6.40
N ILE A 157 -16.15 -4.49 7.03
CA ILE A 157 -15.62 -3.81 8.22
C ILE A 157 -15.26 -4.82 9.33
N ALA A 158 -16.11 -5.82 9.56
CA ALA A 158 -15.86 -6.83 10.59
C ALA A 158 -14.62 -7.68 10.27
N GLN A 159 -14.41 -8.05 9.00
CA GLN A 159 -13.23 -8.79 8.58
C GLN A 159 -11.98 -7.92 8.67
N PHE A 160 -12.04 -6.67 8.22
CA PHE A 160 -10.95 -5.70 8.37
C PHE A 160 -10.51 -5.56 9.83
N ASN A 161 -11.46 -5.34 10.75
CA ASN A 161 -11.18 -5.18 12.17
C ASN A 161 -10.55 -6.45 12.79
N THR A 162 -10.94 -7.63 12.31
CA THR A 162 -10.43 -8.91 12.82
C THR A 162 -9.03 -9.22 12.27
N GLU A 163 -8.80 -8.96 10.98
CA GLU A 163 -7.64 -9.51 10.28
C GLU A 163 -6.58 -8.46 9.88
N HIS A 164 -6.99 -7.22 9.64
CA HIS A 164 -6.15 -6.22 9.01
C HIS A 164 -5.76 -5.08 9.94
N LEU A 165 -6.60 -4.71 10.90
CA LEU A 165 -6.37 -3.55 11.77
C LEU A 165 -4.97 -3.53 12.40
N SER A 166 -4.51 -4.68 12.92
CA SER A 166 -3.16 -4.82 13.54
C SER A 166 -1.98 -4.68 12.57
N LYS A 167 -2.24 -4.65 11.26
CA LYS A 167 -1.25 -4.51 10.18
C LYS A 167 -1.18 -3.06 9.66
N ILE A 168 -2.05 -2.18 10.16
CA ILE A 168 -2.17 -0.80 9.71
C ILE A 168 -1.62 0.15 10.77
N THR A 169 -0.88 1.15 10.30
CA THR A 169 -0.45 2.30 11.08
C THR A 169 -0.87 3.58 10.37
N ILE A 170 -1.12 4.65 11.14
CA ILE A 170 -1.40 5.99 10.65
C ILE A 170 -0.28 6.92 11.13
N ASN A 171 0.46 7.54 10.22
CA ASN A 171 1.66 8.34 10.52
C ASN A 171 2.64 7.61 11.49
N GLY A 172 2.79 6.29 11.33
CA GLY A 172 3.63 5.44 12.18
C GLY A 172 3.05 5.05 13.54
N VAL A 173 1.84 5.50 13.88
CA VAL A 173 1.12 5.13 15.11
C VAL A 173 0.14 4.00 14.81
N ALA A 174 -0.15 3.12 15.78
CA ALA A 174 -1.15 2.06 15.59
C ALA A 174 -2.51 2.63 15.17
N ALA A 175 -3.16 1.98 14.20
CA ALA A 175 -4.48 2.43 13.74
C ALA A 175 -5.56 2.21 14.81
N GLU A 176 -6.31 3.27 15.09
CA GLU A 176 -7.44 3.29 16.03
C GLU A 176 -8.65 4.02 15.41
N GLU A 177 -9.76 3.29 15.26
CA GLU A 177 -10.97 3.78 14.61
C GLU A 177 -11.56 4.97 15.39
N GLY A 178 -11.88 6.05 14.67
CA GLY A 178 -12.39 7.30 15.24
C GLY A 178 -11.33 8.19 15.89
N LEU A 179 -10.11 7.69 16.11
CA LEU A 179 -8.98 8.47 16.60
C LEU A 179 -8.12 8.99 15.44
N ASN A 180 -7.58 8.08 14.63
CA ASN A 180 -6.66 8.42 13.54
C ASN A 180 -7.09 7.87 12.17
N PHE A 181 -8.17 7.10 12.10
CA PHE A 181 -8.86 6.81 10.83
C PHE A 181 -10.39 6.74 11.01
N THR A 182 -11.13 6.89 9.91
CA THR A 182 -12.54 6.48 9.80
C THR A 182 -12.67 5.30 8.86
N ILE A 183 -13.70 4.48 9.04
CA ILE A 183 -14.02 3.36 8.16
C ILE A 183 -15.47 3.42 7.69
N ALA A 184 -15.71 3.07 6.43
CA ALA A 184 -17.03 2.99 5.83
C ALA A 184 -17.18 1.69 5.02
N ALA A 185 -18.42 1.24 4.83
CA ALA A 185 -18.70 0.10 3.98
C ALA A 185 -18.50 0.47 2.51
N LEU A 186 -17.81 -0.40 1.77
CA LEU A 186 -17.67 -0.32 0.31
C LEU A 186 -18.56 -1.38 -0.31
N GLY A 187 -19.78 -0.99 -0.70
CA GLY A 187 -20.80 -1.92 -1.14
C GLY A 187 -21.19 -2.93 -0.03
N ALA A 188 -21.59 -4.14 -0.43
CA ALA A 188 -22.04 -5.17 0.52
C ALA A 188 -20.90 -6.00 1.13
N GLY A 189 -19.72 -6.02 0.49
CA GLY A 189 -18.64 -6.95 0.83
C GLY A 189 -17.29 -6.30 1.11
N GLY A 190 -17.18 -4.97 1.01
CA GLY A 190 -15.93 -4.25 1.15
C GLY A 190 -15.94 -3.22 2.27
N SER A 191 -14.78 -2.60 2.48
CA SER A 191 -14.57 -1.50 3.40
C SER A 191 -13.55 -0.51 2.85
N THR A 192 -13.67 0.75 3.24
CA THR A 192 -12.69 1.80 2.92
C THR A 192 -12.34 2.52 4.21
N ILE A 193 -11.05 2.64 4.49
CA ILE A 193 -10.53 3.49 5.55
C ILE A 193 -9.95 4.77 4.98
N THR A 194 -10.15 5.87 5.73
CA THR A 194 -9.55 7.17 5.45
C THR A 194 -8.75 7.60 6.67
N ALA A 195 -7.45 7.84 6.49
CA ALA A 195 -6.61 8.38 7.55
C ALA A 195 -7.03 9.82 7.86
N ILE A 196 -7.26 10.13 9.13
CA ILE A 196 -7.67 11.46 9.59
C ILE A 196 -6.61 12.07 10.51
N PRO A 197 -6.58 13.39 10.69
CA PRO A 197 -5.73 13.99 11.71
C PRO A 197 -6.15 13.50 13.10
N GLU A 198 -5.20 13.18 13.96
CA GLU A 198 -5.49 12.91 15.36
C GLU A 198 -6.13 14.15 16.01
N PRO A 199 -7.16 13.99 16.86
CA PRO A 199 -7.71 15.09 17.62
C PRO A 199 -6.62 15.67 18.53
N SER A 200 -6.18 16.90 18.24
CA SER A 200 -5.10 17.53 19.00
C SER A 200 -5.45 17.63 20.49
N ALA A 201 -4.56 17.13 21.35
CA ALA A 201 -4.69 17.25 22.81
C ALA A 201 -4.83 18.71 23.29
N GLY A 202 -4.32 19.67 22.50
CA GLY A 202 -4.47 21.10 22.76
C GLY A 202 -5.93 21.59 22.67
N LEU A 203 -6.72 21.06 21.74
CA LEU A 203 -8.15 21.40 21.61
C LEU A 203 -8.96 20.84 22.80
N LEU A 204 -8.69 19.60 23.21
CA LEU A 204 -9.32 18.97 24.37
C LEU A 204 -8.91 19.66 25.68
N GLY A 205 -7.64 20.02 25.83
CA GLY A 205 -7.12 20.78 26.97
C GLY A 205 -7.71 22.18 27.08
N ALA A 206 -7.86 22.89 25.96
CA ALA A 206 -8.49 24.21 25.93
C ALA A 206 -9.96 24.15 26.35
N ILE A 207 -10.72 23.17 25.86
CA ILE A 207 -12.12 22.95 26.28
C ILE A 207 -12.18 22.62 27.78
N GLY A 208 -11.31 21.74 28.27
CA GLY A 208 -11.20 21.41 29.69
C GLY A 208 -10.92 22.64 30.58
N CYS A 209 -9.96 23.47 30.18
CA CYS A 209 -9.66 24.73 30.87
C CYS A 209 -10.86 25.70 30.86
N ILE A 210 -11.51 25.89 29.71
CA ILE A 210 -12.69 26.75 29.59
C ILE A 210 -13.82 26.27 30.51
N LEU A 211 -14.12 24.98 30.54
CA LEU A 211 -15.14 24.40 31.42
C LEU A 211 -14.80 24.58 32.90
N LEU A 212 -13.53 24.43 33.29
CA LEU A 212 -13.06 24.69 34.65
C LEU A 212 -13.18 26.17 35.03
N PHE A 213 -12.86 27.09 34.12
CA PHE A 213 -13.02 28.52 34.35
C PHE A 213 -14.49 28.94 34.44
N LEU A 214 -15.37 28.35 33.63
CA LEU A 214 -16.83 28.59 33.69
C LEU A 214 -17.45 28.04 34.98
N ARG A 215 -16.93 26.93 35.51
CA ARG A 215 -17.40 26.33 36.79
C ARG A 215 -16.94 27.11 38.02
N ARG A 216 -15.80 27.80 37.97
CA ARG A 216 -15.30 28.68 39.05
C ARG A 216 -16.00 30.04 39.14
N ARG A 217 -16.74 30.43 38.10
CA ARG A 217 -17.48 31.70 38.03
C ARG A 217 -18.97 31.57 38.37
N ARG A 218 -19.41 30.39 38.82
CA ARG A 218 -20.75 30.14 39.34
C ARG A 218 -20.70 29.93 40.85
#